data_AF-A0A554KUL1-F1
#
_entry.id   AF-A0A554KUL1-F1
#
_cell.length_a   1.000
_cell.length_b   1.000
_cell.length_c   1.000
_cell.angle_alpha   90.00
_cell.angle_beta   90.00
_cell.angle_gamma   90.00
#
_symmetry.space_group_name_H-M   'P 1'
#
loop_
_entity.id
_entity.type
_entity.pdbx_description
1 polymer ?
#
loop_
_entity_poly.entity_id
_entity_poly.type
_entity_poly.pdbx_seq_one_letter_code
_entity_poly.pdbx_strand_id
1 'polypeptide(L)'
;MKKLLFRSALIAVLGLALTSGSASVVNSATSGGSIGYPAFNPNDPADAPLMKFAETWARNWNFEGHNVSPSFSSDSGNWDYTEKTYEPWLFDRASVGYYLYKRVTSTTDKARWYQQFLTDFAYYRNHIDANGYFLPKVLGGEQDTKYGYVTPFLLYEKETGDAQYRPIAERVYKTWLKDFSSTYKPQASFWTEREIAFALEAAVSWYELTGDAAALTRANELISQWTVMADAGNGVPLVTIDKHEGGGGSQLVTSPWMSAFYFQASRRLYSLTGNTEILQQVIRYADWMETYGYFDGSVLDNDYAGMKAPYYLVGPTGPYTSDTPTESDFNHCLDVAGLVGFAIEAKQKLGQSTAALTSRNSQLKACAVYMLNDATRSTATLPKYRLTPPRKFNWWMRSTLGTGSGATLPLPTPTPTPTPIPTPAPVPTPIPVPTPAPTPVPIPAPVPAPAPAPKPASGKFIVGQRVKTTANLNVRTSARISGRLLGRQKRGSLGRIVSGPIKANGYTWWKINYDNGADGYSVENFLVKK
;
A
#
# COMPACT_ATOMS: atom_id res chain seq x y z
N MET A 1 66.46 51.73 23.50
CA MET A 1 66.99 51.72 24.89
C MET A 1 66.15 50.79 25.75
N LYS A 2 66.68 50.25 26.87
CA LYS A 2 66.00 49.53 27.99
C LYS A 2 64.80 48.62 27.63
N LYS A 3 64.94 47.28 27.55
CA LYS A 3 64.99 46.31 28.68
C LYS A 3 63.86 46.44 29.71
N LEU A 4 62.95 45.47 29.74
CA LEU A 4 62.89 44.54 30.88
C LEU A 4 62.43 43.15 30.41
N LEU A 5 61.96 42.26 31.30
CA LEU A 5 62.19 40.81 31.20
C LEU A 5 61.07 39.93 31.78
N PHE A 6 60.99 38.68 31.28
CA PHE A 6 60.33 37.55 31.93
C PHE A 6 60.99 37.21 33.29
N ARG A 7 60.22 36.58 34.19
CA ARG A 7 60.73 35.50 35.06
C ARG A 7 59.72 34.37 35.16
N SER A 8 60.23 33.14 35.00
CA SER A 8 59.51 31.89 35.24
C SER A 8 59.69 31.43 36.68
N ALA A 9 58.80 30.55 37.15
CA ALA A 9 59.07 29.65 38.26
C ALA A 9 58.58 28.25 37.88
N LEU A 10 59.43 27.24 38.03
CA LEU A 10 59.15 25.83 37.74
C LEU A 10 59.61 25.00 38.93
N ILE A 11 58.72 24.16 39.47
CA ILE A 11 59.04 23.09 40.43
C ILE A 11 58.31 21.83 39.93
N ALA A 12 58.97 20.67 40.02
CA ALA A 12 58.53 19.39 39.47
C ALA A 12 58.84 18.22 40.43
N VAL A 13 58.52 16.97 40.01
CA VAL A 13 58.61 15.69 40.78
C VAL A 13 57.49 15.57 41.83
N LEU A 14 56.65 14.52 41.93
CA LEU A 14 56.47 13.19 41.30
C LEU A 14 54.92 12.96 41.15
N GLY A 15 54.31 12.06 40.37
CA GLY A 15 54.74 11.04 39.38
C GLY A 15 53.93 9.72 39.54
N LEU A 16 53.73 8.97 38.44
CA LEU A 16 52.85 7.77 38.29
C LEU A 16 51.31 8.04 38.39
N ALA A 17 50.42 7.30 37.71
CA ALA A 17 50.58 6.20 36.72
C ALA A 17 49.48 6.28 35.62
N LEU A 18 49.64 5.53 34.52
CA LEU A 18 48.58 5.34 33.53
C LEU A 18 47.58 4.26 33.98
N THR A 19 46.29 4.54 33.84
CA THR A 19 45.24 3.51 33.70
C THR A 19 44.25 3.92 32.62
N SER A 20 44.10 3.09 31.59
CA SER A 20 43.15 3.31 30.50
C SER A 20 41.71 3.07 30.96
N GLY A 21 40.97 4.14 31.26
CA GLY A 21 39.53 4.09 31.50
C GLY A 21 38.75 4.19 30.19
N SER A 22 38.16 3.09 29.72
CA SER A 22 37.35 3.06 28.51
C SER A 22 36.08 3.91 28.68
N ALA A 23 36.07 5.11 28.12
CA ALA A 23 34.88 5.97 28.09
C ALA A 23 33.83 5.36 27.14
N SER A 24 32.93 4.54 27.70
CA SER A 24 31.78 3.99 26.99
C SER A 24 30.78 5.12 26.68
N VAL A 25 30.98 5.79 25.54
CA VAL A 25 29.99 6.73 24.98
C VAL A 25 28.79 5.91 24.51
N VAL A 26 27.90 5.60 25.45
CA VAL A 26 26.55 5.10 25.17
C VAL A 26 25.80 6.25 24.51
N ASN A 27 25.93 6.34 23.19
CA ASN A 27 25.26 7.35 22.39
C ASN A 27 23.76 7.04 22.42
N SER A 28 23.05 7.60 23.40
CA SER A 28 21.63 7.34 23.63
C SER A 28 20.84 7.86 22.43
N ALA A 29 20.48 6.97 21.52
CA ALA A 29 19.69 7.29 20.35
C ALA A 29 18.41 8.02 20.79
N THR A 30 18.32 9.30 20.45
CA THR A 30 17.10 10.10 20.64
C THR A 30 15.95 9.35 20.00
N SER A 31 14.88 9.09 20.76
CA SER A 31 13.78 8.22 20.35
C SER A 31 13.21 8.64 19.00
N GLY A 32 13.61 7.92 17.94
CA GLY A 32 13.19 8.19 16.58
C GLY A 32 11.68 8.09 16.48
N GLY A 33 11.04 9.18 16.07
CA GLY A 33 9.58 9.22 15.97
C GLY A 33 9.13 8.21 14.92
N SER A 34 8.35 7.21 15.30
CA SER A 34 7.61 6.42 14.32
C SER A 34 6.71 7.34 13.50
N ILE A 35 6.57 7.09 12.19
CA ILE A 35 5.57 7.82 11.39
C ILE A 35 4.21 7.70 12.08
N GLY A 36 3.65 8.86 12.45
CA GLY A 36 2.34 8.93 13.07
C GLY A 36 1.26 8.51 12.08
N TYR A 37 0.32 7.70 12.55
CA TYR A 37 -0.90 7.34 11.82
C TYR A 37 -2.05 8.20 12.36
N PRO A 38 -2.25 9.45 11.88
CA PRO A 38 -3.31 10.30 12.38
C PRO A 38 -4.67 9.65 12.12
N ALA A 39 -5.51 9.63 13.16
CA ALA A 39 -6.84 9.05 13.06
C ALA A 39 -7.64 9.73 11.94
N PHE A 40 -8.46 8.96 11.23
CA PHE A 40 -9.34 9.51 10.19
C PHE A 40 -10.22 10.61 10.77
N ASN A 41 -10.23 11.78 10.12
CA ASN A 41 -11.06 12.90 10.53
C ASN A 41 -12.37 12.92 9.72
N PRO A 42 -13.52 12.49 10.28
CA PRO A 42 -14.78 12.48 9.54
C PRO A 42 -15.32 13.88 9.23
N ASN A 43 -14.74 14.94 9.80
CA ASN A 43 -15.06 16.33 9.51
C ASN A 43 -14.14 16.94 8.43
N ASP A 44 -13.08 16.24 8.01
CA ASP A 44 -12.22 16.67 6.91
C ASP A 44 -12.77 16.08 5.60
N PRO A 45 -13.26 16.88 4.65
CA PRO A 45 -13.89 16.37 3.43
C PRO A 45 -12.94 15.60 2.53
N ALA A 46 -11.61 15.75 2.68
CA ALA A 46 -10.62 14.96 1.94
C ALA A 46 -10.38 13.57 2.58
N ASP A 47 -10.71 13.40 3.86
CA ASP A 47 -10.36 12.22 4.67
C ASP A 47 -11.60 11.35 4.96
N ALA A 48 -12.74 11.97 5.23
CA ALA A 48 -14.04 11.33 5.44
C ALA A 48 -14.48 10.35 4.33
N PRO A 49 -14.35 10.64 3.01
CA PRO A 49 -14.75 9.70 1.97
C PRO A 49 -13.78 8.52 1.83
N LEU A 50 -12.51 8.63 2.26
CA LEU A 50 -11.49 7.59 2.07
C LEU A 50 -11.90 6.27 2.73
N MET A 51 -12.60 6.30 3.85
CA MET A 51 -13.16 5.11 4.48
C MET A 51 -14.15 4.35 3.59
N LYS A 52 -14.86 5.03 2.68
CA LYS A 52 -15.74 4.38 1.70
C LYS A 52 -14.99 3.85 0.46
N PHE A 53 -13.88 4.47 0.08
CA PHE A 53 -12.99 3.90 -0.95
C PHE A 53 -12.22 2.67 -0.41
N ALA A 54 -11.89 2.65 0.88
CA ALA A 54 -11.33 1.49 1.56
C ALA A 54 -12.24 0.26 1.45
N GLU A 55 -13.56 0.45 1.49
CA GLU A 55 -14.54 -0.63 1.28
C GLU A 55 -14.40 -1.28 -0.09
N THR A 56 -14.41 -0.49 -1.17
CA THR A 56 -14.22 -0.99 -2.54
C THR A 56 -12.86 -1.68 -2.69
N TRP A 57 -11.80 -1.06 -2.16
CA TRP A 57 -10.43 -1.58 -2.19
C TRP A 57 -10.31 -2.96 -1.51
N ALA A 58 -10.95 -3.14 -0.35
CA ALA A 58 -10.89 -4.37 0.44
C ALA A 58 -11.73 -5.49 -0.17
N ARG A 59 -12.93 -5.16 -0.65
CA ARG A 59 -13.89 -6.11 -1.23
C ARG A 59 -13.45 -6.61 -2.60
N ASN A 60 -12.59 -5.88 -3.31
CA ASN A 60 -12.22 -6.08 -4.71
C ASN A 60 -13.40 -5.94 -5.71
N TRP A 61 -14.53 -5.41 -5.23
CA TRP A 61 -15.71 -4.96 -5.98
C TRP A 61 -16.66 -4.16 -5.07
N ASN A 62 -17.45 -3.26 -5.69
CA ASN A 62 -18.75 -2.73 -5.23
C ASN A 62 -19.01 -2.60 -3.70
N PHE A 63 -18.89 -1.38 -3.17
CA PHE A 63 -19.50 -1.00 -1.88
C PHE A 63 -20.93 -0.44 -2.06
N GLU A 64 -21.76 -0.54 -1.01
CA GLU A 64 -23.18 -0.09 -0.99
C GLU A 64 -24.14 -0.74 -2.02
N GLY A 65 -23.69 -1.76 -2.79
CA GLY A 65 -24.58 -2.61 -3.59
C GLY A 65 -24.88 -2.09 -5.01
N HIS A 66 -24.12 -1.11 -5.49
CA HIS A 66 -24.22 -0.55 -6.82
C HIS A 66 -23.75 -1.53 -7.91
N ASN A 67 -24.72 -2.13 -8.62
CA ASN A 67 -24.45 -3.00 -9.78
C ASN A 67 -23.58 -2.28 -10.82
N VAL A 68 -22.32 -2.71 -10.91
CA VAL A 68 -21.38 -2.26 -11.93
C VAL A 68 -21.82 -2.79 -13.29
N SER A 69 -21.90 -1.92 -14.30
CA SER A 69 -22.23 -2.34 -15.68
C SER A 69 -21.20 -3.35 -16.20
N PRO A 70 -21.60 -4.36 -17.01
CA PRO A 70 -20.66 -5.26 -17.69
C PRO A 70 -19.66 -4.57 -18.64
N SER A 71 -19.79 -3.25 -18.86
CA SER A 71 -18.84 -2.41 -19.59
C SER A 71 -17.61 -1.98 -18.79
N PHE A 72 -17.57 -2.20 -17.47
CA PHE A 72 -16.37 -1.95 -16.65
C PHE A 72 -15.47 -3.18 -16.62
N SER A 73 -14.20 -2.97 -16.95
CA SER A 73 -13.15 -3.98 -16.95
C SER A 73 -12.59 -4.25 -15.54
N SER A 74 -11.64 -5.18 -15.48
CA SER A 74 -10.73 -5.39 -14.34
C SER A 74 -10.14 -4.08 -13.81
N ASP A 75 -9.82 -3.18 -14.74
CA ASP A 75 -9.09 -1.94 -14.53
C ASP A 75 -9.92 -0.86 -13.84
N SER A 76 -11.14 -1.18 -13.39
CA SER A 76 -12.12 -0.23 -12.84
C SER A 76 -12.73 -0.58 -11.49
N GLY A 77 -12.26 -1.64 -10.80
CA GLY A 77 -12.86 -2.07 -9.53
C GLY A 77 -13.20 -3.54 -9.40
N ASN A 78 -12.89 -4.40 -10.38
CA ASN A 78 -13.51 -5.72 -10.52
C ASN A 78 -12.48 -6.82 -10.83
N TRP A 79 -11.71 -7.24 -9.81
CA TRP A 79 -10.62 -8.21 -9.98
C TRP A 79 -10.75 -9.43 -9.04
N ASP A 80 -10.70 -10.63 -9.61
CA ASP A 80 -10.46 -11.86 -8.86
C ASP A 80 -8.97 -11.96 -8.48
N TYR A 81 -8.67 -12.49 -7.30
CA TYR A 81 -7.32 -12.95 -6.99
C TYR A 81 -7.01 -14.21 -7.82
N THR A 82 -6.06 -14.08 -8.75
CA THR A 82 -5.54 -15.17 -9.59
C THR A 82 -4.01 -15.17 -9.53
N GLU A 83 -3.39 -16.27 -9.97
CA GLU A 83 -1.94 -16.41 -10.15
C GLU A 83 -1.30 -15.37 -11.09
N LYS A 84 -2.08 -14.49 -11.74
CA LYS A 84 -1.60 -13.38 -12.58
C LYS A 84 -2.17 -12.01 -12.21
N THR A 85 -2.92 -11.89 -11.12
CA THR A 85 -3.51 -10.61 -10.68
C THR A 85 -2.46 -9.77 -9.95
N TYR A 86 -1.53 -9.16 -10.71
CA TYR A 86 -0.46 -8.34 -10.12
C TYR A 86 -0.87 -6.89 -9.83
N GLU A 87 -1.60 -6.24 -10.74
CA GLU A 87 -1.75 -4.78 -10.74
C GLU A 87 -2.33 -4.18 -9.44
N PRO A 88 -3.35 -4.76 -8.77
CA PRO A 88 -3.88 -4.23 -7.50
C PRO A 88 -2.88 -4.26 -6.33
N TRP A 89 -1.74 -4.95 -6.47
CA TRP A 89 -0.66 -5.01 -5.48
C TRP A 89 0.39 -3.91 -5.65
N LEU A 90 0.42 -3.21 -6.80
CA LEU A 90 1.37 -2.13 -7.04
C LEU A 90 1.15 -0.98 -6.04
N PHE A 91 2.24 -0.36 -5.60
CA PHE A 91 2.29 0.60 -4.48
C PHE A 91 1.92 -0.03 -3.12
N ASP A 92 2.28 -1.29 -2.89
CA ASP A 92 2.20 -2.00 -1.60
C ASP A 92 0.81 -2.02 -0.97
N ARG A 93 -0.09 -2.79 -1.59
CA ARG A 93 -1.40 -3.15 -1.04
C ARG A 93 -1.29 -3.77 0.37
N ALA A 94 -0.28 -4.60 0.63
CA ALA A 94 -0.18 -5.36 1.86
C ALA A 94 -0.11 -4.43 3.10
N SER A 95 0.66 -3.35 3.05
CA SER A 95 0.72 -2.39 4.16
C SER A 95 -0.53 -1.50 4.32
N VAL A 96 -1.38 -1.35 3.29
CA VAL A 96 -2.56 -0.46 3.34
C VAL A 96 -3.57 -0.89 4.40
N GLY A 97 -3.79 -2.21 4.56
CA GLY A 97 -4.66 -2.73 5.62
C GLY A 97 -4.18 -2.33 7.03
N TYR A 98 -2.86 -2.30 7.24
CA TYR A 98 -2.26 -1.84 8.50
C TYR A 98 -2.49 -0.34 8.71
N TYR A 99 -2.29 0.48 7.66
CA TYR A 99 -2.53 1.93 7.74
C TYR A 99 -3.99 2.24 8.06
N LEU A 100 -4.95 1.53 7.46
CA LEU A 100 -6.36 1.62 7.84
C LEU A 100 -6.56 1.25 9.32
N TYR A 101 -6.04 0.11 9.75
CA TYR A 101 -6.12 -0.38 11.13
C TYR A 101 -5.59 0.63 12.18
N LYS A 102 -4.45 1.29 11.95
CA LYS A 102 -3.93 2.30 12.89
C LYS A 102 -4.71 3.63 12.84
N ARG A 103 -5.33 3.98 11.70
CA ARG A 103 -6.07 5.26 11.51
C ARG A 103 -7.55 5.21 11.89
N VAL A 104 -8.21 4.04 11.90
CA VAL A 104 -9.60 3.96 12.38
C VAL A 104 -9.67 4.05 13.91
N THR A 105 -10.76 4.62 14.44
CA THR A 105 -11.00 4.75 15.90
C THR A 105 -11.85 3.60 16.46
N SER A 106 -12.92 3.25 15.75
CA SER A 106 -13.88 2.17 16.03
C SER A 106 -13.20 0.81 16.26
N THR A 107 -13.56 0.13 17.35
CA THR A 107 -13.02 -1.20 17.71
C THR A 107 -13.39 -2.27 16.68
N THR A 108 -14.61 -2.23 16.13
CA THR A 108 -15.09 -3.17 15.12
C THR A 108 -14.29 -3.04 13.82
N ASP A 109 -14.05 -1.80 13.39
CA ASP A 109 -13.27 -1.53 12.19
C ASP A 109 -11.79 -1.82 12.41
N LYS A 110 -11.22 -1.54 13.58
CA LYS A 110 -9.85 -1.95 13.93
C LYS A 110 -9.65 -3.45 13.78
N ALA A 111 -10.54 -4.25 14.37
CA ALA A 111 -10.48 -5.70 14.29
C ALA A 111 -10.55 -6.17 12.82
N ARG A 112 -11.45 -5.60 12.02
CA ARG A 112 -11.59 -5.92 10.60
C ARG A 112 -10.38 -5.53 9.75
N TRP A 113 -9.88 -4.30 9.88
CA TRP A 113 -8.74 -3.83 9.08
C TRP A 113 -7.44 -4.54 9.46
N TYR A 114 -7.31 -4.96 10.72
CA TYR A 114 -6.24 -5.86 11.14
C TYR A 114 -6.35 -7.25 10.47
N GLN A 115 -7.55 -7.84 10.37
CA GLN A 115 -7.72 -9.10 9.62
C GLN A 115 -7.49 -8.93 8.10
N GLN A 116 -7.84 -7.78 7.52
CA GLN A 116 -7.50 -7.46 6.12
C GLN A 116 -5.99 -7.39 5.93
N PHE A 117 -5.26 -6.71 6.83
CA PHE A 117 -3.80 -6.66 6.83
C PHE A 117 -3.19 -8.06 6.88
N LEU A 118 -3.59 -8.89 7.85
CA LEU A 118 -3.08 -10.25 7.99
C LEU A 118 -3.38 -11.11 6.74
N THR A 119 -4.53 -10.93 6.11
CA THR A 119 -4.95 -11.66 4.90
C THR A 119 -4.13 -11.25 3.68
N ASP A 120 -4.03 -9.94 3.41
CA ASP A 120 -3.27 -9.45 2.24
C ASP A 120 -1.75 -9.66 2.42
N PHE A 121 -1.22 -9.57 3.65
CA PHE A 121 0.15 -9.99 3.97
C PHE A 121 0.37 -11.49 3.74
N ALA A 122 -0.56 -12.34 4.18
CA ALA A 122 -0.47 -13.79 3.98
C ALA A 122 -0.52 -14.17 2.49
N TYR A 123 -1.33 -13.50 1.68
CA TYR A 123 -1.26 -13.63 0.23
C TYR A 123 0.12 -13.18 -0.28
N TYR A 124 0.53 -11.95 0.03
CA TYR A 124 1.75 -11.35 -0.50
C TYR A 124 3.00 -12.21 -0.24
N ARG A 125 3.24 -12.61 1.01
CA ARG A 125 4.44 -13.40 1.39
C ARG A 125 4.47 -14.80 0.77
N ASN A 126 3.31 -15.39 0.50
CA ASN A 126 3.20 -16.70 -0.16
C ASN A 126 3.42 -16.60 -1.69
N HIS A 127 3.37 -15.37 -2.24
CA HIS A 127 3.59 -15.06 -3.65
C HIS A 127 4.94 -14.35 -3.89
N ILE A 128 5.91 -14.46 -2.98
CA ILE A 128 7.32 -14.09 -3.23
C ILE A 128 8.12 -15.31 -3.65
N ASP A 129 8.67 -15.29 -4.86
CA ASP A 129 9.40 -16.41 -5.45
C ASP A 129 10.76 -16.68 -4.77
N ALA A 130 11.52 -17.65 -5.29
CA ALA A 130 12.85 -17.99 -4.78
C ALA A 130 13.92 -16.90 -5.02
N ASN A 131 13.65 -15.93 -5.91
CA ASN A 131 14.55 -14.83 -6.27
C ASN A 131 14.16 -13.50 -5.59
N GLY A 132 12.98 -13.45 -4.94
CA GLY A 132 12.42 -12.28 -4.27
C GLY A 132 11.44 -11.45 -5.11
N TYR A 133 11.09 -11.90 -6.32
CA TYR A 133 10.08 -11.24 -7.16
C TYR A 133 8.65 -11.64 -6.75
N PHE A 134 7.70 -10.74 -7.01
CA PHE A 134 6.27 -11.01 -6.82
C PHE A 134 5.73 -11.88 -7.96
N LEU A 135 5.39 -13.13 -7.62
CA LEU A 135 5.08 -14.21 -8.56
C LEU A 135 3.96 -13.88 -9.57
N PRO A 136 2.86 -13.19 -9.23
CA PRO A 136 1.84 -12.82 -10.22
C PRO A 136 2.33 -11.93 -11.36
N LYS A 137 3.36 -11.11 -11.14
CA LYS A 137 3.99 -10.26 -12.16
C LYS A 137 4.96 -11.08 -13.03
N VAL A 138 5.71 -12.01 -12.41
CA VAL A 138 6.54 -13.00 -13.12
C VAL A 138 5.70 -13.91 -14.01
N LEU A 139 4.57 -14.41 -13.51
CA LEU A 139 3.60 -15.20 -14.29
C LEU A 139 2.83 -14.33 -15.30
N GLY A 140 2.77 -13.01 -15.11
CA GLY A 140 2.39 -12.02 -16.12
C GLY A 140 3.41 -11.89 -17.27
N GLY A 141 4.66 -12.30 -17.06
CA GLY A 141 5.72 -12.34 -18.07
C GLY A 141 6.95 -11.48 -17.76
N GLU A 142 7.03 -10.84 -16.58
CA GLU A 142 8.04 -9.81 -16.29
C GLU A 142 8.57 -9.92 -14.85
N GLN A 143 9.89 -9.80 -14.67
CA GLN A 143 10.50 -9.61 -13.35
C GLN A 143 10.59 -8.10 -13.08
N ASP A 144 9.75 -7.60 -12.17
CA ASP A 144 9.64 -6.18 -11.87
C ASP A 144 9.71 -5.93 -10.35
N THR A 145 10.77 -5.26 -9.90
CA THR A 145 11.01 -4.93 -8.49
C THR A 145 10.02 -3.93 -7.91
N LYS A 146 9.26 -3.19 -8.74
CA LYS A 146 8.22 -2.25 -8.27
C LYS A 146 7.14 -2.92 -7.39
N TYR A 147 7.06 -4.25 -7.38
CA TYR A 147 6.17 -5.09 -6.56
C TYR A 147 6.86 -5.71 -5.32
N GLY A 148 8.13 -5.37 -5.05
CA GLY A 148 8.91 -5.87 -3.93
C GLY A 148 8.89 -4.93 -2.73
N TYR A 149 8.26 -5.32 -1.63
CA TYR A 149 8.06 -4.51 -0.43
C TYR A 149 8.55 -5.25 0.82
N VAL A 150 9.50 -4.65 1.53
CA VAL A 150 9.98 -5.14 2.84
C VAL A 150 9.05 -4.66 3.98
N THR A 151 8.38 -3.52 3.77
CA THR A 151 7.48 -2.86 4.74
C THR A 151 6.38 -3.75 5.34
N PRO A 152 5.61 -4.55 4.59
CA PRO A 152 4.55 -5.36 5.21
C PRO A 152 5.09 -6.43 6.16
N PHE A 153 6.32 -6.94 5.95
CA PHE A 153 6.99 -7.84 6.90
C PHE A 153 7.37 -7.13 8.19
N LEU A 154 7.88 -5.89 8.09
CA LEU A 154 8.19 -5.06 9.26
C LEU A 154 6.94 -4.72 10.08
N LEU A 155 5.85 -4.34 9.42
CA LEU A 155 4.60 -4.01 10.09
C LEU A 155 3.98 -5.26 10.74
N TYR A 156 4.13 -6.43 10.12
CA TYR A 156 3.68 -7.69 10.69
C TYR A 156 4.47 -8.05 11.95
N GLU A 157 5.80 -8.03 11.89
CA GLU A 157 6.65 -8.38 13.04
C GLU A 157 6.46 -7.38 14.19
N LYS A 158 6.35 -6.07 13.91
CA LYS A 158 6.09 -5.05 14.93
C LYS A 158 4.74 -5.21 15.66
N GLU A 159 3.72 -5.74 14.99
CA GLU A 159 2.38 -5.90 15.58
C GLU A 159 2.16 -7.28 16.23
N THR A 160 2.94 -8.30 15.83
CA THR A 160 2.75 -9.69 16.28
C THR A 160 3.91 -10.26 17.11
N GLY A 161 5.11 -9.70 16.99
CA GLY A 161 6.36 -10.28 17.50
C GLY A 161 6.89 -11.46 16.68
N ASP A 162 6.24 -11.86 15.59
CA ASP A 162 6.61 -13.05 14.82
C ASP A 162 7.60 -12.74 13.68
N ALA A 163 8.86 -13.12 13.92
CA ALA A 163 9.99 -12.94 13.02
C ALA A 163 10.17 -14.05 11.96
N GLN A 164 9.29 -15.06 11.89
CA GLN A 164 9.53 -16.24 11.03
C GLN A 164 9.64 -15.90 9.53
N TYR A 165 9.08 -14.77 9.10
CA TYR A 165 9.07 -14.34 7.69
C TYR A 165 10.24 -13.44 7.27
N ARG A 166 11.18 -13.12 8.17
CA ARG A 166 12.42 -12.38 7.83
C ARG A 166 13.18 -12.97 6.62
N PRO A 167 13.31 -14.31 6.43
CA PRO A 167 13.97 -14.88 5.24
C PRO A 167 13.21 -14.70 3.92
N ILE A 168 11.98 -14.19 3.94
CA ILE A 168 11.24 -13.77 2.74
C ILE A 168 11.50 -12.28 2.47
N ALA A 169 11.41 -11.45 3.52
CA ALA A 169 11.78 -10.04 3.47
C ALA A 169 13.22 -9.81 2.95
N GLU A 170 14.16 -10.65 3.39
CA GLU A 170 15.55 -10.60 2.95
C GLU A 170 15.71 -10.87 1.44
N ARG A 171 14.93 -11.80 0.86
CA ARG A 171 14.97 -12.04 -0.60
C ARG A 171 14.53 -10.81 -1.36
N VAL A 172 13.39 -10.24 -0.98
CA VAL A 172 12.83 -9.01 -1.57
C VAL A 172 13.84 -7.85 -1.49
N TYR A 173 14.54 -7.70 -0.36
CA TYR A 173 15.59 -6.69 -0.21
C TYR A 173 16.79 -6.97 -1.13
N LYS A 174 17.27 -8.22 -1.20
CA LYS A 174 18.35 -8.62 -2.11
C LYS A 174 18.00 -8.43 -3.58
N THR A 175 16.74 -8.56 -3.98
CA THR A 175 16.29 -8.21 -5.35
C THR A 175 16.47 -6.71 -5.62
N TRP A 176 16.14 -5.83 -4.66
CA TRP A 176 16.40 -4.39 -4.78
C TRP A 176 17.90 -4.04 -4.81
N LEU A 177 18.76 -4.77 -4.09
CA LEU A 177 20.22 -4.61 -4.19
C LEU A 177 20.76 -4.98 -5.58
N LYS A 178 20.18 -6.03 -6.20
CA LYS A 178 20.55 -6.55 -7.52
C LYS A 178 20.11 -5.63 -8.66
N ASP A 179 18.85 -5.18 -8.64
CA ASP A 179 18.22 -4.53 -9.80
C ASP A 179 18.24 -3.00 -9.73
N PHE A 180 18.52 -2.40 -8.57
CA PHE A 180 18.63 -0.94 -8.43
C PHE A 180 19.95 -0.53 -7.77
N SER A 181 20.76 0.20 -8.53
CA SER A 181 22.00 0.84 -8.04
C SER A 181 21.68 1.86 -6.93
N SER A 182 22.55 2.01 -5.93
CA SER A 182 22.55 3.17 -5.02
C SER A 182 23.47 4.31 -5.50
N THR A 183 23.96 4.23 -6.74
CA THR A 183 24.70 5.31 -7.42
C THR A 183 24.04 5.64 -8.76
N TYR A 184 23.68 6.91 -8.96
CA TYR A 184 23.16 7.42 -10.22
C TYR A 184 24.26 7.45 -11.29
N LYS A 185 23.89 7.17 -12.54
CA LYS A 185 24.75 7.36 -13.71
C LYS A 185 23.86 7.87 -14.86
N PRO A 186 24.24 8.93 -15.61
CA PRO A 186 23.43 9.43 -16.72
C PRO A 186 23.09 8.37 -17.78
N GLN A 187 23.94 7.35 -17.94
CA GLN A 187 23.77 6.24 -18.88
C GLN A 187 22.98 5.04 -18.29
N ALA A 188 22.62 5.05 -17.00
CA ALA A 188 21.78 4.00 -16.41
C ALA A 188 20.34 4.09 -16.94
N SER A 189 19.73 2.93 -17.22
CA SER A 189 18.40 2.83 -17.85
C SER A 189 17.24 3.09 -16.90
N PHE A 190 17.38 2.82 -15.60
CA PHE A 190 16.28 2.87 -14.62
C PHE A 190 16.66 3.73 -13.40
N TRP A 191 16.06 4.91 -13.29
CA TRP A 191 16.26 5.89 -12.20
C TRP A 191 15.07 6.88 -12.11
N THR A 192 13.82 6.43 -12.08
CA THR A 192 12.68 7.32 -11.77
C THR A 192 12.47 7.48 -10.27
N GLU A 193 11.71 8.51 -9.90
CA GLU A 193 11.29 8.85 -8.54
C GLU A 193 10.51 7.70 -7.88
N ARG A 194 9.81 6.88 -8.68
CA ARG A 194 9.12 5.66 -8.23
C ARG A 194 10.09 4.52 -7.87
N GLU A 195 11.12 4.28 -8.68
CA GLU A 195 12.07 3.20 -8.37
C GLU A 195 13.01 3.57 -7.22
N ILE A 196 13.51 4.82 -7.16
CA ILE A 196 14.30 5.29 -6.01
C ILE A 196 13.47 5.27 -4.72
N ALA A 197 12.18 5.63 -4.77
CA ALA A 197 11.29 5.55 -3.61
C ALA A 197 11.17 4.14 -3.03
N PHE A 198 10.90 3.13 -3.85
CA PHE A 198 10.74 1.76 -3.35
C PHE A 198 12.09 1.08 -3.03
N ALA A 199 13.19 1.44 -3.72
CA ALA A 199 14.53 1.02 -3.33
C ALA A 199 14.94 1.59 -1.95
N LEU A 200 14.60 2.86 -1.70
CA LEU A 200 14.82 3.54 -0.42
C LEU A 200 13.93 2.93 0.67
N GLU A 201 12.65 2.75 0.40
CA GLU A 201 11.73 2.12 1.35
C GLU A 201 12.16 0.70 1.73
N ALA A 202 12.61 -0.11 0.76
CA ALA A 202 13.13 -1.44 1.04
C ALA A 202 14.35 -1.39 1.97
N ALA A 203 15.27 -0.43 1.78
CA ALA A 203 16.41 -0.23 2.67
C ALA A 203 16.02 0.27 4.08
N VAL A 204 15.13 1.25 4.18
CA VAL A 204 14.61 1.77 5.45
C VAL A 204 13.85 0.69 6.23
N SER A 205 13.01 -0.10 5.55
CA SER A 205 12.28 -1.22 6.15
C SER A 205 13.18 -2.38 6.54
N TRP A 206 14.22 -2.70 5.77
CA TRP A 206 15.17 -3.74 6.15
C TRP A 206 16.02 -3.31 7.35
N TYR A 207 16.48 -2.06 7.40
CA TYR A 207 17.15 -1.48 8.57
C TYR A 207 16.26 -1.55 9.83
N GLU A 208 15.02 -1.07 9.77
CA GLU A 208 14.11 -1.13 10.93
C GLU A 208 13.73 -2.55 11.37
N LEU A 209 13.80 -3.53 10.46
CA LEU A 209 13.50 -4.93 10.74
C LEU A 209 14.65 -5.66 11.43
N THR A 210 15.89 -5.23 11.22
CA THR A 210 17.08 -6.04 11.54
C THR A 210 18.20 -5.31 12.29
N GLY A 211 18.23 -3.98 12.24
CA GLY A 211 19.39 -3.19 12.67
C GLY A 211 20.56 -3.20 11.67
N ASP A 212 20.38 -3.71 10.45
CA ASP A 212 21.43 -3.82 9.43
C ASP A 212 22.00 -2.44 9.04
N ALA A 213 23.22 -2.16 9.50
CA ALA A 213 23.91 -0.91 9.25
C ALA A 213 24.23 -0.68 7.76
N ALA A 214 24.43 -1.74 6.96
CA ALA A 214 24.64 -1.59 5.51
C ALA A 214 23.35 -1.12 4.82
N ALA A 215 22.19 -1.52 5.34
CA ALA A 215 20.90 -1.05 4.87
C ALA A 215 20.68 0.44 5.19
N LEU A 216 21.11 0.90 6.38
CA LEU A 216 21.13 2.31 6.73
C LEU A 216 22.11 3.12 5.85
N THR A 217 23.30 2.59 5.56
CA THR A 217 24.25 3.21 4.63
C THR A 217 23.61 3.39 3.26
N ARG A 218 23.07 2.31 2.66
CA ARG A 218 22.38 2.37 1.37
C ARG A 218 21.18 3.31 1.37
N ALA A 219 20.41 3.38 2.46
CA ALA A 219 19.29 4.30 2.56
C ALA A 219 19.77 5.76 2.44
N ASN A 220 20.88 6.13 3.08
CA ASN A 220 21.46 7.47 2.95
C ASN A 220 22.14 7.69 1.59
N GLU A 221 22.81 6.69 0.99
CA GLU A 221 23.31 6.78 -0.39
C GLU A 221 22.21 7.17 -1.38
N LEU A 222 21.03 6.55 -1.25
CA LEU A 222 19.85 6.83 -2.07
C LEU A 222 19.30 8.24 -1.82
N ILE A 223 19.31 8.75 -0.58
CA ILE A 223 19.00 10.17 -0.32
C ILE A 223 19.96 11.07 -1.10
N SER A 224 21.26 10.85 -1.00
CA SER A 224 22.24 11.72 -1.68
C SER A 224 22.17 11.60 -3.21
N GLN A 225 21.73 10.48 -3.78
CA GLN A 225 21.49 10.40 -5.24
C GLN A 225 20.33 11.30 -5.71
N TRP A 226 19.29 11.47 -4.89
CA TRP A 226 18.24 12.45 -5.19
C TRP A 226 18.81 13.86 -5.27
N THR A 227 19.69 14.25 -4.33
CA THR A 227 20.39 15.55 -4.38
C THR A 227 21.28 15.68 -5.62
N VAL A 228 22.06 14.65 -5.96
CA VAL A 228 22.91 14.64 -7.17
C VAL A 228 22.11 14.81 -8.46
N MET A 229 20.95 14.16 -8.56
CA MET A 229 20.04 14.35 -9.71
C MET A 229 19.36 15.72 -9.69
N ALA A 230 19.00 16.24 -8.51
CA ALA A 230 18.34 17.53 -8.34
C ALA A 230 19.24 18.73 -8.60
N ASP A 231 20.51 18.67 -8.20
CA ASP A 231 21.51 19.70 -8.51
C ASP A 231 21.78 19.79 -10.03
N ALA A 232 21.65 18.67 -10.76
CA ALA A 232 21.72 18.64 -12.22
C ALA A 232 20.41 19.06 -12.92
N GLY A 233 19.28 19.08 -12.21
CA GLY A 233 17.93 19.20 -12.78
C GLY A 233 17.14 20.44 -12.33
N ASN A 234 17.78 21.60 -12.20
CA ASN A 234 17.15 22.85 -11.77
C ASN A 234 16.45 22.76 -10.39
N GLY A 235 16.98 21.91 -9.51
CA GLY A 235 16.47 21.69 -8.16
C GLY A 235 15.59 20.46 -7.98
N VAL A 236 15.30 19.69 -9.03
CA VAL A 236 14.50 18.45 -8.97
C VAL A 236 15.13 17.33 -9.80
N PRO A 237 14.97 16.04 -9.43
CA PRO A 237 15.55 14.94 -10.20
C PRO A 237 14.87 14.82 -11.56
N LEU A 238 15.62 14.98 -12.65
CA LEU A 238 15.09 14.89 -14.01
C LEU A 238 15.66 13.68 -14.76
N VAL A 239 14.80 12.98 -15.49
CA VAL A 239 15.17 11.91 -16.43
C VAL A 239 14.53 12.12 -17.79
N THR A 240 15.06 11.50 -18.84
CA THR A 240 14.44 11.53 -20.17
C THR A 240 13.09 10.80 -20.16
N ILE A 241 12.10 11.28 -20.91
CA ILE A 241 10.76 10.67 -21.00
C ILE A 241 10.80 9.16 -21.31
N ASP A 242 11.75 8.71 -22.15
CA ASP A 242 11.98 7.28 -22.43
C ASP A 242 12.37 6.43 -21.20
N LYS A 243 13.00 7.03 -20.18
CA LYS A 243 13.29 6.36 -18.90
C LYS A 243 12.12 6.40 -17.92
N HIS A 244 11.17 7.32 -18.11
CA HIS A 244 10.04 7.51 -17.21
C HIS A 244 8.82 6.67 -17.63
N GLU A 245 8.44 6.78 -18.91
CA GLU A 245 7.27 6.12 -19.51
C GLU A 245 7.64 5.11 -20.62
N GLY A 246 8.87 5.17 -21.15
CA GLY A 246 9.27 4.40 -22.34
C GLY A 246 8.85 5.06 -23.66
N GLY A 247 9.04 4.33 -24.77
CA GLY A 247 8.55 4.72 -26.10
C GLY A 247 9.45 5.68 -26.89
N GLY A 248 10.62 6.05 -26.36
CA GLY A 248 11.56 6.97 -26.98
C GLY A 248 11.32 8.45 -26.67
N GLY A 249 12.40 9.23 -26.64
CA GLY A 249 12.36 10.68 -26.43
C GLY A 249 13.39 11.18 -25.42
N SER A 250 13.97 12.35 -25.69
CA SER A 250 15.07 12.95 -24.92
C SER A 250 14.67 14.11 -24.01
N GLN A 251 13.41 14.55 -24.05
CA GLN A 251 12.94 15.62 -23.16
C GLN A 251 13.01 15.18 -21.70
N LEU A 252 13.55 16.06 -20.85
CA LEU A 252 13.66 15.84 -19.41
C LEU A 252 12.33 16.10 -18.70
N VAL A 253 11.97 15.19 -17.80
CA VAL A 253 10.75 15.18 -17.00
C VAL A 253 10.99 14.68 -15.57
N THR A 254 10.11 15.09 -14.66
CA THR A 254 9.85 14.55 -13.33
C THR A 254 8.33 14.41 -13.15
N SER A 255 7.88 13.48 -12.30
CA SER A 255 6.48 13.32 -11.95
C SER A 255 6.22 13.68 -10.48
N PRO A 256 5.41 14.74 -10.21
CA PRO A 256 5.05 15.16 -8.86
C PRO A 256 4.46 14.07 -7.97
N TRP A 257 3.63 13.19 -8.53
CA TRP A 257 2.94 12.17 -7.75
C TRP A 257 3.85 10.96 -7.44
N MET A 258 4.74 10.59 -8.36
CA MET A 258 5.76 9.57 -8.08
C MET A 258 6.78 10.07 -7.05
N SER A 259 7.11 11.37 -7.09
CA SER A 259 7.94 12.04 -6.08
C SER A 259 7.33 11.98 -4.66
N ALA A 260 6.01 11.93 -4.53
CA ALA A 260 5.37 11.78 -3.21
C ALA A 260 5.74 10.45 -2.51
N PHE A 261 6.01 9.37 -3.25
CA PHE A 261 6.50 8.12 -2.66
C PHE A 261 7.94 8.26 -2.14
N TYR A 262 8.80 8.98 -2.87
CA TYR A 262 10.16 9.23 -2.40
C TYR A 262 10.13 10.05 -1.11
N PHE A 263 9.27 11.06 -1.03
CA PHE A 263 9.09 11.86 0.18
C PHE A 263 8.40 11.10 1.32
N GLN A 264 7.53 10.11 1.04
CA GLN A 264 7.04 9.17 2.06
C GLN A 264 8.20 8.33 2.65
N ALA A 265 9.03 7.72 1.80
CA ALA A 265 10.12 6.84 2.23
C ALA A 265 11.25 7.60 2.94
N SER A 266 11.63 8.77 2.43
CA SER A 266 12.66 9.62 3.05
C SER A 266 12.18 10.29 4.34
N ARG A 267 10.91 10.75 4.45
CA ARG A 267 10.33 11.23 5.72
C ARG A 267 10.47 10.20 6.85
N ARG A 268 10.35 8.91 6.52
CA ARG A 268 10.56 7.81 7.46
C ARG A 268 12.02 7.73 7.90
N LEU A 269 12.98 7.77 6.97
CA LEU A 269 14.41 7.81 7.30
C LEU A 269 14.78 9.04 8.14
N TYR A 270 14.26 10.23 7.81
CA TYR A 270 14.42 11.44 8.62
C TYR A 270 13.95 11.21 10.06
N SER A 271 12.82 10.55 10.25
CA SER A 271 12.23 10.35 11.58
C SER A 271 12.99 9.31 12.43
N LEU A 272 13.78 8.43 11.78
CA LEU A 272 14.70 7.47 12.43
C LEU A 272 16.11 8.04 12.71
N THR A 273 16.57 9.02 11.94
CA THR A 273 17.99 9.43 11.89
C THR A 273 18.24 10.91 12.17
N GLY A 274 17.23 11.75 12.02
CA GLY A 274 17.38 13.21 12.00
C GLY A 274 18.01 13.78 10.72
N ASN A 275 18.27 13.00 9.66
CA ASN A 275 18.95 13.48 8.45
C ASN A 275 18.23 14.68 7.80
N THR A 276 18.78 15.88 8.00
CA THR A 276 18.19 17.15 7.57
C THR A 276 18.30 17.43 6.07
N GLU A 277 19.12 16.68 5.31
CA GLU A 277 19.15 16.76 3.84
C GLU A 277 17.75 16.53 3.26
N ILE A 278 17.01 15.59 3.85
CA ILE A 278 15.64 15.21 3.46
C ILE A 278 14.66 16.39 3.62
N LEU A 279 14.84 17.22 4.66
CA LEU A 279 14.04 18.43 4.84
C LEU A 279 14.35 19.47 3.76
N GLN A 280 15.62 19.61 3.37
CA GLN A 280 16.04 20.52 2.30
C GLN A 280 15.54 20.05 0.93
N GLN A 281 15.56 18.75 0.66
CA GLN A 281 15.04 18.15 -0.58
C GLN A 281 13.54 18.40 -0.77
N VAL A 282 12.71 18.13 0.25
CA VAL A 282 11.26 18.31 0.13
C VAL A 282 10.87 19.78 0.00
N ILE A 283 11.60 20.68 0.68
CA ILE A 283 11.44 22.13 0.52
C ILE A 283 11.77 22.55 -0.91
N ARG A 284 12.93 22.14 -1.43
CA ARG A 284 13.40 22.53 -2.76
C ARG A 284 12.45 22.05 -3.85
N TYR A 285 11.97 20.80 -3.74
CA TYR A 285 10.99 20.24 -4.68
C TYR A 285 9.66 20.98 -4.62
N ALA A 286 9.14 21.27 -3.42
CA ALA A 286 7.85 21.97 -3.25
C ALA A 286 7.89 23.44 -3.72
N ASP A 287 8.99 24.15 -3.52
CA ASP A 287 9.14 25.54 -4.00
C ASP A 287 9.34 25.62 -5.52
N TRP A 288 10.04 24.65 -6.11
CA TRP A 288 10.07 24.49 -7.56
C TRP A 288 8.67 24.16 -8.12
N MET A 289 7.92 23.28 -7.43
CA MET A 289 6.54 22.95 -7.80
C MET A 289 5.61 24.17 -7.78
N GLU A 290 5.74 25.12 -6.86
CA GLU A 290 4.93 26.36 -6.87
C GLU A 290 5.04 27.13 -8.19
N THR A 291 6.19 27.02 -8.86
CA THR A 291 6.51 27.73 -10.11
C THR A 291 6.11 26.94 -11.35
N TYR A 292 6.30 25.61 -11.36
CA TYR A 292 6.17 24.77 -12.57
C TYR A 292 5.27 23.55 -12.44
N GLY A 293 4.99 23.11 -11.22
CA GLY A 293 4.42 21.78 -10.94
C GLY A 293 2.90 21.66 -10.99
N TYR A 294 2.17 22.76 -11.20
CA TYR A 294 0.71 22.81 -11.09
C TYR A 294 0.03 23.66 -12.17
N PHE A 295 -1.19 23.27 -12.53
CA PHE A 295 -2.13 24.11 -13.27
C PHE A 295 -3.29 24.60 -12.38
N ASP A 296 -4.05 25.58 -12.88
CA ASP A 296 -5.35 25.97 -12.29
C ASP A 296 -6.48 25.15 -12.92
N GLY A 297 -7.45 24.69 -12.13
CA GLY A 297 -8.57 23.89 -12.64
C GLY A 297 -9.33 24.56 -13.79
N SER A 298 -9.34 25.90 -13.85
CA SER A 298 -9.94 26.69 -14.94
C SER A 298 -9.39 26.42 -16.35
N VAL A 299 -8.28 25.69 -16.51
CA VAL A 299 -7.82 25.23 -17.84
C VAL A 299 -8.66 24.05 -18.38
N LEU A 300 -9.46 23.40 -17.54
CA LEU A 300 -10.35 22.29 -17.90
C LEU A 300 -11.81 22.77 -17.97
N ASP A 301 -12.30 23.37 -16.88
CA ASP A 301 -13.62 23.99 -16.79
C ASP A 301 -13.58 25.16 -15.78
N ASN A 302 -14.35 26.22 -16.03
CA ASN A 302 -14.46 27.38 -15.15
C ASN A 302 -15.00 27.02 -13.76
N ASP A 303 -15.83 25.98 -13.64
CA ASP A 303 -16.32 25.48 -12.34
C ASP A 303 -15.18 24.96 -11.44
N TYR A 304 -13.98 24.73 -11.99
CA TYR A 304 -12.80 24.30 -11.24
C TYR A 304 -11.83 25.44 -10.89
N ALA A 305 -12.19 26.70 -11.17
CA ALA A 305 -11.34 27.86 -10.95
C ALA A 305 -10.84 27.97 -9.49
N GLY A 306 -9.54 28.20 -9.32
CA GLY A 306 -8.92 28.35 -8.00
C GLY A 306 -8.62 27.03 -7.27
N MET A 307 -9.13 25.89 -7.74
CA MET A 307 -8.54 24.59 -7.41
C MET A 307 -7.21 24.45 -8.15
N LYS A 308 -6.25 23.75 -7.54
CA LYS A 308 -4.94 23.47 -8.14
C LYS A 308 -4.74 21.97 -8.25
N ALA A 309 -4.20 21.53 -9.38
CA ALA A 309 -3.84 20.15 -9.62
C ALA A 309 -2.38 20.04 -10.07
N PRO A 310 -1.67 18.95 -9.73
CA PRO A 310 -0.35 18.68 -10.30
C PRO A 310 -0.49 18.33 -11.78
N TYR A 311 0.49 18.70 -12.59
CA TYR A 311 0.69 18.04 -13.89
C TYR A 311 1.13 16.57 -13.67
N TYR A 312 0.87 15.69 -14.63
CA TYR A 312 1.34 14.30 -14.57
C TYR A 312 2.87 14.23 -14.77
N LEU A 313 3.39 15.06 -15.70
CA LEU A 313 4.81 15.18 -16.03
C LEU A 313 5.23 16.63 -16.23
N VAL A 314 6.34 17.01 -15.60
CA VAL A 314 6.85 18.39 -15.56
C VAL A 314 8.32 18.38 -15.98
N GLY A 315 8.68 19.21 -16.97
CA GLY A 315 10.06 19.45 -17.36
C GLY A 315 10.72 20.58 -16.56
N PRO A 316 12.01 20.89 -16.82
CA PRO A 316 12.80 21.79 -15.97
C PRO A 316 12.25 23.22 -15.77
N THR A 317 11.33 23.69 -16.63
CA THR A 317 10.77 25.06 -16.63
C THR A 317 9.26 25.12 -16.93
N GLY A 318 8.50 24.04 -16.67
CA GLY A 318 7.05 23.97 -16.98
C GLY A 318 6.60 22.55 -17.31
N PRO A 319 5.34 22.32 -17.72
CA PRO A 319 4.84 20.99 -18.07
C PRO A 319 5.66 20.31 -19.18
N TYR A 320 5.64 18.99 -19.21
CA TYR A 320 6.10 18.22 -20.36
C TYR A 320 5.33 18.64 -21.61
N THR A 321 5.99 18.77 -22.77
CA THR A 321 5.45 19.50 -23.93
C THR A 321 4.29 18.77 -24.65
N SER A 322 3.98 17.54 -24.23
CA SER A 322 2.76 16.82 -24.65
C SER A 322 1.85 16.44 -23.47
N ASP A 323 2.15 16.87 -22.24
CA ASP A 323 1.26 16.71 -21.09
C ASP A 323 0.18 17.78 -21.14
N THR A 324 -0.99 17.40 -21.64
CA THR A 324 -2.19 18.25 -21.66
C THR A 324 -2.99 17.97 -20.40
N PRO A 325 -3.28 18.96 -19.55
CA PRO A 325 -4.13 18.78 -18.36
C PRO A 325 -5.43 18.03 -18.63
N THR A 326 -5.81 17.17 -17.69
CA THR A 326 -7.07 16.41 -17.71
C THR A 326 -7.68 16.30 -16.31
N GLU A 327 -8.95 15.88 -16.23
CA GLU A 327 -9.54 15.47 -14.95
C GLU A 327 -8.90 14.20 -14.35
N SER A 328 -8.10 13.46 -15.12
CA SER A 328 -7.34 12.31 -14.59
C SER A 328 -6.28 12.77 -13.59
N ASP A 329 -5.71 13.96 -13.76
CA ASP A 329 -4.65 14.49 -12.90
C ASP A 329 -5.15 14.84 -11.50
N PHE A 330 -6.46 15.11 -11.37
CA PHE A 330 -7.10 15.34 -10.07
C PHE A 330 -7.04 14.10 -9.15
N ASN A 331 -6.79 12.90 -9.71
CA ASN A 331 -6.56 11.69 -8.92
C ASN A 331 -5.24 11.72 -8.13
N HIS A 332 -4.32 12.63 -8.45
CA HIS A 332 -3.03 12.80 -7.78
C HIS A 332 -2.97 14.01 -6.83
N CYS A 333 -4.03 14.81 -6.77
CA CYS A 333 -4.12 15.96 -5.87
C CYS A 333 -3.97 15.58 -4.38
N LEU A 334 -4.45 14.40 -3.97
CA LEU A 334 -4.39 13.96 -2.56
C LEU A 334 -2.97 13.52 -2.15
N ASP A 335 -2.29 12.77 -3.01
CA ASP A 335 -0.93 12.28 -2.78
C ASP A 335 0.10 13.42 -2.88
N VAL A 336 -0.08 14.37 -3.80
CA VAL A 336 0.75 15.58 -3.87
C VAL A 336 0.45 16.56 -2.72
N ALA A 337 -0.81 16.67 -2.24
CA ALA A 337 -1.10 17.38 -0.99
C ALA A 337 -0.32 16.79 0.21
N GLY A 338 -0.07 15.48 0.21
CA GLY A 338 0.76 14.82 1.20
C GLY A 338 2.23 15.25 1.16
N LEU A 339 2.82 15.34 -0.05
CA LEU A 339 4.15 15.91 -0.28
C LEU A 339 4.24 17.35 0.24
N VAL A 340 3.29 18.22 -0.15
CA VAL A 340 3.25 19.62 0.30
C VAL A 340 3.04 19.72 1.82
N GLY A 341 2.28 18.82 2.43
CA GLY A 341 2.16 18.70 3.88
C GLY A 341 3.50 18.46 4.58
N PHE A 342 4.32 17.54 4.07
CA PHE A 342 5.68 17.33 4.60
C PHE A 342 6.61 18.53 4.32
N ALA A 343 6.46 19.20 3.17
CA ALA A 343 7.20 20.44 2.89
C ALA A 343 6.87 21.57 3.88
N ILE A 344 5.59 21.72 4.27
CA ILE A 344 5.15 22.67 5.31
C ILE A 344 5.83 22.34 6.66
N GLU A 345 5.83 21.07 7.09
CA GLU A 345 6.52 20.65 8.31
C GLU A 345 8.03 20.90 8.26
N ALA A 346 8.67 20.62 7.12
CA ALA A 346 10.08 20.87 6.90
C ALA A 346 10.41 22.37 7.01
N LYS A 347 9.59 23.24 6.38
CA LYS A 347 9.74 24.70 6.49
C LYS A 347 9.57 25.19 7.92
N GLN A 348 8.57 24.70 8.66
CA GLN A 348 8.39 25.02 10.08
C GLN A 348 9.62 24.65 10.92
N LYS A 349 10.18 23.45 10.70
CA LYS A 349 11.39 22.97 11.41
C LYS A 349 12.64 23.79 11.10
N LEU A 350 12.70 24.44 9.93
CA LEU A 350 13.80 25.32 9.51
C LEU A 350 13.49 26.83 9.64
N GLY A 351 12.39 27.20 10.30
CA GLY A 351 12.00 28.61 10.52
C GLY A 351 11.60 29.38 9.25
N GLN A 352 11.23 28.68 8.17
CA GLN A 352 10.87 29.27 6.88
C GLN A 352 9.36 29.54 6.76
N SER A 353 8.98 30.53 5.94
CA SER A 353 7.57 30.84 5.67
C SER A 353 6.87 29.70 4.91
N THR A 354 5.73 29.25 5.44
CA THR A 354 4.89 28.21 4.83
C THR A 354 3.77 28.76 3.94
N ALA A 355 3.57 30.09 3.88
CA ALA A 355 2.31 30.68 3.42
C ALA A 355 1.85 30.21 2.03
N ALA A 356 2.75 30.18 1.03
CA ALA A 356 2.45 29.69 -0.30
C ALA A 356 2.04 28.20 -0.30
N LEU A 357 2.83 27.35 0.36
CA LEU A 357 2.57 25.91 0.47
C LEU A 357 1.28 25.62 1.26
N THR A 358 0.95 26.42 2.28
CA THR A 358 -0.31 26.32 3.03
C THR A 358 -1.51 26.65 2.12
N SER A 359 -1.41 27.67 1.26
CA SER A 359 -2.41 27.95 0.23
C SER A 359 -2.51 26.78 -0.75
N ARG A 360 -1.39 26.32 -1.31
CA ARG A 360 -1.35 25.23 -2.30
C ARG A 360 -1.96 23.93 -1.76
N ASN A 361 -1.58 23.53 -0.56
CA ASN A 361 -2.13 22.35 0.11
C ASN A 361 -3.66 22.45 0.25
N SER A 362 -4.17 23.63 0.57
CA SER A 362 -5.62 23.87 0.63
C SER A 362 -6.30 23.72 -0.74
N GLN A 363 -5.66 24.20 -1.81
CA GLN A 363 -6.16 24.11 -3.19
C GLN A 363 -6.06 22.70 -3.78
N LEU A 364 -5.00 21.95 -3.44
CA LEU A 364 -4.85 20.52 -3.76
C LEU A 364 -5.87 19.67 -3.00
N LYS A 365 -6.12 19.96 -1.72
CA LYS A 365 -7.18 19.31 -0.96
C LYS A 365 -8.57 19.62 -1.54
N ALA A 366 -8.82 20.84 -2.03
CA ALA A 366 -10.07 21.16 -2.75
C ALA A 366 -10.22 20.31 -4.02
N CYS A 367 -9.17 20.22 -4.86
CA CYS A 367 -9.13 19.33 -6.02
C CYS A 367 -9.41 17.85 -5.65
N ALA A 368 -8.76 17.35 -4.59
CA ALA A 368 -8.98 15.99 -4.10
C ALA A 368 -10.44 15.78 -3.64
N VAL A 369 -11.02 16.73 -2.90
CA VAL A 369 -12.43 16.71 -2.47
C VAL A 369 -13.37 16.68 -3.67
N TYR A 370 -13.11 17.48 -4.72
CA TYR A 370 -13.90 17.44 -5.95
C TYR A 370 -13.87 16.05 -6.60
N MET A 371 -12.66 15.50 -6.83
CA MET A 371 -12.48 14.18 -7.43
C MET A 371 -13.11 13.04 -6.60
N LEU A 372 -12.99 13.10 -5.27
CA LEU A 372 -13.62 12.14 -4.36
C LEU A 372 -15.16 12.25 -4.44
N ASN A 373 -15.70 13.47 -4.40
CA ASN A 373 -17.14 13.72 -4.55
C ASN A 373 -17.67 13.21 -5.90
N ASP A 374 -16.99 13.50 -7.02
CA ASP A 374 -17.32 12.98 -8.35
C ASP A 374 -17.38 11.44 -8.34
N ALA A 375 -16.38 10.80 -7.73
CA ALA A 375 -16.32 9.36 -7.60
C ALA A 375 -17.35 8.78 -6.61
N THR A 376 -17.99 9.57 -5.74
CA THR A 376 -19.14 9.16 -4.92
C THR A 376 -20.53 9.45 -5.54
N ARG A 377 -20.61 10.27 -6.59
CA ARG A 377 -21.91 10.72 -7.15
C ARG A 377 -22.70 9.57 -7.77
N SER A 378 -24.02 9.61 -7.64
CA SER A 378 -24.90 8.69 -8.38
C SER A 378 -24.99 9.13 -9.85
N THR A 379 -24.68 8.25 -10.81
CA THR A 379 -25.01 8.47 -12.23
C THR A 379 -25.72 7.24 -12.81
N ALA A 380 -26.26 7.36 -14.02
CA ALA A 380 -26.91 6.24 -14.72
C ALA A 380 -25.93 5.17 -15.24
N THR A 381 -24.62 5.47 -15.27
CA THR A 381 -23.62 4.65 -15.98
C THR A 381 -22.36 4.34 -15.18
N LEU A 382 -22.04 5.11 -14.12
CA LEU A 382 -20.82 4.94 -13.32
C LEU A 382 -21.19 4.44 -11.91
N PRO A 383 -20.51 3.40 -11.37
CA PRO A 383 -20.67 3.00 -9.98
C PRO A 383 -20.06 4.05 -9.04
N LYS A 384 -20.38 3.96 -7.74
CA LYS A 384 -19.76 4.79 -6.70
C LYS A 384 -18.42 4.22 -6.23
N TYR A 385 -17.63 5.08 -5.59
CA TYR A 385 -16.38 4.75 -4.90
C TYR A 385 -15.35 4.07 -5.83
N ARG A 386 -15.21 4.63 -7.05
CA ARG A 386 -14.47 4.04 -8.18
C ARG A 386 -12.96 3.99 -7.96
N LEU A 387 -12.37 2.81 -8.15
CA LEU A 387 -10.93 2.58 -8.15
C LEU A 387 -10.49 2.15 -9.55
N THR A 388 -10.38 3.16 -10.43
CA THR A 388 -9.94 3.05 -11.83
C THR A 388 -8.65 3.86 -11.97
N PRO A 389 -7.43 3.29 -11.85
CA PRO A 389 -7.11 1.86 -11.73
C PRO A 389 -7.27 1.28 -10.30
N PRO A 390 -7.31 -0.06 -10.14
CA PRO A 390 -7.45 -0.76 -8.86
C PRO A 390 -6.50 -0.29 -7.76
N ARG A 391 -5.23 -0.16 -8.10
CA ARG A 391 -4.12 0.22 -7.21
C ARG A 391 -4.22 1.65 -6.64
N LYS A 392 -5.15 2.49 -7.14
CA LYS A 392 -5.28 3.91 -6.79
C LYS A 392 -5.37 4.16 -5.28
N PHE A 393 -6.14 3.35 -4.57
CA PHE A 393 -6.29 3.50 -3.12
C PHE A 393 -4.98 3.24 -2.36
N ASN A 394 -4.08 2.41 -2.90
CA ASN A 394 -2.79 2.13 -2.29
C ASN A 394 -1.93 3.41 -2.21
N TRP A 395 -1.86 4.20 -3.29
CA TRP A 395 -1.04 5.41 -3.29
C TRP A 395 -1.62 6.52 -2.40
N TRP A 396 -2.93 6.75 -2.46
CA TRP A 396 -3.62 7.71 -1.58
C TRP A 396 -3.34 7.44 -0.09
N MET A 397 -3.45 6.18 0.34
CA MET A 397 -3.24 5.78 1.73
C MET A 397 -1.78 5.86 2.20
N ARG A 398 -0.83 5.95 1.27
CA ARG A 398 0.61 5.99 1.53
C ARG A 398 1.15 7.40 1.61
N SER A 399 0.80 8.25 0.65
CA SER A 399 1.27 9.64 0.62
C SER A 399 0.57 10.53 1.66
N THR A 400 -0.60 10.13 2.18
CA THR A 400 -1.31 10.82 3.29
C THR A 400 -0.83 10.42 4.70
N LEU A 401 0.22 9.60 4.82
CA LEU A 401 0.72 9.17 6.12
C LEU A 401 1.38 10.31 6.90
N GLY A 402 0.80 10.64 8.05
CA GLY A 402 1.33 11.67 8.96
C GLY A 402 1.12 13.11 8.50
N THR A 403 0.35 13.38 7.44
CA THR A 403 0.21 14.74 6.84
C THR A 403 -0.86 15.58 7.55
N GLY A 404 -0.86 15.51 8.89
CA GLY A 404 -1.89 16.03 9.78
C GLY A 404 -1.91 17.56 9.84
N SER A 405 -2.57 18.18 8.86
CA SER A 405 -2.65 19.64 8.70
C SER A 405 -3.55 20.29 9.77
N GLY A 406 -2.98 20.53 10.95
CA GLY A 406 -3.47 21.55 11.89
C GLY A 406 -4.49 21.11 12.95
N ALA A 407 -4.05 20.39 13.98
CA ALA A 407 -4.64 20.48 15.32
C ALA A 407 -3.64 20.05 16.41
N THR A 408 -3.05 21.02 17.12
CA THR A 408 -2.33 20.76 18.37
C THR A 408 -3.33 20.51 19.50
N LEU A 409 -3.78 19.26 19.65
CA LEU A 409 -4.28 18.82 20.95
C LEU A 409 -3.08 18.54 21.87
N PRO A 410 -3.00 19.14 23.07
CA PRO A 410 -2.01 18.71 24.04
C PRO A 410 -2.25 17.25 24.40
N LEU A 411 -1.19 16.45 24.44
CA LEU A 411 -1.26 15.09 24.95
C LEU A 411 -1.83 15.15 26.38
N PRO A 412 -2.94 14.44 26.71
CA PRO A 412 -3.40 14.40 28.09
C PRO A 412 -2.30 13.81 28.96
N THR A 413 -1.87 14.59 29.96
CA THR A 413 -0.90 14.15 30.98
C THR A 413 -1.33 12.77 31.49
N PRO A 414 -0.44 11.76 31.54
CA PRO A 414 -0.84 10.41 31.92
C PRO A 414 -1.51 10.44 33.30
N THR A 415 -2.79 10.13 33.35
CA THR A 415 -3.55 10.02 34.59
C THR A 415 -2.81 9.04 35.50
N PRO A 416 -2.44 9.42 36.74
CA PRO A 416 -1.68 8.54 37.62
C PRO A 416 -2.44 7.23 37.79
N THR A 417 -1.73 6.11 37.57
CA THR A 417 -2.32 4.77 37.70
C THR A 417 -2.98 4.65 39.07
N PRO A 418 -4.27 4.31 39.16
CA PRO A 418 -4.94 4.24 40.45
C PRO A 418 -4.27 3.18 41.32
N THR A 419 -3.83 3.59 42.52
CA THR A 419 -3.20 2.71 43.50
C THR A 419 -4.11 1.49 43.74
N PRO A 420 -3.59 0.26 43.70
CA PRO A 420 -4.43 -0.93 43.85
C PRO A 420 -5.14 -0.91 45.20
N ILE A 421 -6.48 -0.90 45.16
CA ILE A 421 -7.32 -1.00 46.36
C ILE A 421 -7.10 -2.40 46.96
N PRO A 422 -6.82 -2.52 48.27
CA PRO A 422 -6.60 -3.81 48.90
C PRO A 422 -7.83 -4.70 48.77
N THR A 423 -7.62 -5.93 48.32
CA THR A 423 -8.69 -6.92 48.08
C THR A 423 -9.42 -7.25 49.40
N PRO A 424 -10.75 -7.11 49.48
CA PRO A 424 -11.51 -7.56 50.64
C PRO A 424 -11.37 -9.07 50.85
N ALA A 425 -11.33 -9.50 52.12
CA ALA A 425 -11.32 -10.92 52.46
C ALA A 425 -12.60 -11.63 51.97
N PRO A 426 -12.52 -12.90 51.54
CA PRO A 426 -13.66 -13.61 50.99
C PRO A 426 -14.75 -13.85 52.05
N VAL A 427 -15.98 -13.44 51.73
CA VAL A 427 -17.17 -13.75 52.52
C VAL A 427 -17.55 -15.22 52.31
N PRO A 428 -17.88 -16.00 53.37
CA PRO A 428 -18.28 -17.40 53.21
C PRO A 428 -19.56 -17.54 52.39
N THR A 429 -19.58 -18.48 51.45
CA THR A 429 -20.72 -18.78 50.59
C THR A 429 -21.87 -19.43 51.36
N PRO A 430 -23.13 -18.97 51.20
CA PRO A 430 -24.28 -19.63 51.80
C PRO A 430 -24.57 -20.98 51.14
N ILE A 431 -25.06 -21.94 51.94
CA ILE A 431 -25.44 -23.28 51.48
C ILE A 431 -26.70 -23.19 50.61
N PRO A 432 -26.74 -23.78 49.40
CA PRO A 432 -27.91 -23.75 48.54
C PRO A 432 -29.06 -24.60 49.10
N VAL A 433 -30.27 -24.02 49.12
CA VAL A 433 -31.52 -24.71 49.45
C VAL A 433 -31.93 -25.60 48.26
N PRO A 434 -32.40 -26.85 48.46
CA PRO A 434 -32.81 -27.72 47.37
C PRO A 434 -34.01 -27.16 46.60
N THR A 435 -33.86 -27.01 45.28
CA THR A 435 -34.93 -26.55 44.38
C THR A 435 -35.97 -27.66 44.17
N PRO A 436 -37.28 -27.35 44.16
CA PRO A 436 -38.32 -28.33 43.83
C PRO A 436 -38.14 -28.96 42.44
N ALA A 437 -38.52 -30.23 42.29
CA ALA A 437 -38.45 -30.93 41.02
C ALA A 437 -39.40 -30.29 39.97
N PRO A 438 -38.96 -30.08 38.72
CA PRO A 438 -39.78 -29.44 37.70
C PRO A 438 -40.91 -30.36 37.22
N THR A 439 -42.11 -29.80 37.09
CA THR A 439 -43.26 -30.45 36.44
C THR A 439 -42.90 -30.86 35.01
N PRO A 440 -43.24 -32.07 34.53
CA PRO A 440 -42.88 -32.51 33.19
C PRO A 440 -43.57 -31.64 32.13
N VAL A 441 -42.77 -30.88 31.37
CA VAL A 441 -43.21 -30.12 30.20
C VAL A 441 -43.61 -31.12 29.11
N PRO A 442 -44.77 -30.97 28.44
CA PRO A 442 -45.15 -31.85 27.34
C PRO A 442 -44.10 -31.79 26.23
N ILE A 443 -43.62 -32.96 25.81
CA ILE A 443 -42.56 -33.10 24.81
C ILE A 443 -42.99 -32.42 23.50
N PRO A 444 -42.27 -31.38 23.01
CA PRO A 444 -42.52 -30.82 21.69
C PRO A 444 -42.35 -31.91 20.64
N ALA A 445 -43.27 -31.99 19.68
CA ALA A 445 -43.12 -32.88 18.54
C ALA A 445 -41.76 -32.62 17.86
N PRO A 446 -41.03 -33.68 17.44
CA PRO A 446 -39.64 -33.54 17.03
C PRO A 446 -39.53 -32.56 15.85
N VAL A 447 -38.78 -31.47 16.08
CA VAL A 447 -38.48 -30.46 15.06
C VAL A 447 -37.87 -31.17 13.86
N PRO A 448 -38.44 -31.05 12.64
CA PRO A 448 -37.88 -31.66 11.46
C PRO A 448 -36.41 -31.26 11.30
N ALA A 449 -35.54 -32.26 11.10
CA ALA A 449 -34.11 -32.02 10.96
C ALA A 449 -33.85 -31.00 9.83
N PRO A 450 -32.85 -30.11 9.96
CA PRO A 450 -32.51 -29.15 8.91
C PRO A 450 -32.36 -29.87 7.57
N ALA A 451 -33.11 -29.42 6.57
CA ALA A 451 -33.07 -30.03 5.24
C ALA A 451 -31.61 -30.05 4.76
N PRO A 452 -31.05 -31.22 4.39
CA PRO A 452 -29.63 -31.32 4.05
C PRO A 452 -29.34 -30.40 2.87
N ALA A 453 -28.22 -29.67 2.95
CA ALA A 453 -27.75 -28.81 1.86
C ALA A 453 -27.82 -29.58 0.52
N PRO A 454 -28.37 -28.98 -0.54
CA PRO A 454 -28.86 -29.71 -1.70
C PRO A 454 -27.77 -30.60 -2.29
N LYS A 455 -27.96 -31.92 -2.10
CA LYS A 455 -27.01 -32.98 -2.47
C LYS A 455 -26.45 -32.72 -3.87
N PRO A 456 -25.12 -32.74 -4.07
CA PRO A 456 -24.51 -32.39 -5.36
C PRO A 456 -25.20 -33.17 -6.47
N ALA A 457 -25.83 -32.42 -7.38
CA ALA A 457 -26.98 -32.93 -8.13
C ALA A 457 -26.63 -33.97 -9.21
N SER A 458 -25.34 -34.31 -9.31
CA SER A 458 -24.83 -35.63 -9.68
C SER A 458 -23.60 -35.94 -8.82
N GLY A 459 -23.49 -37.19 -8.34
CA GLY A 459 -22.31 -37.71 -7.66
C GLY A 459 -21.28 -38.34 -8.61
N LYS A 460 -21.42 -38.13 -9.93
CA LYS A 460 -20.61 -38.80 -10.96
C LYS A 460 -19.12 -38.42 -10.89
N PHE A 461 -18.80 -37.19 -10.47
CA PHE A 461 -17.43 -36.71 -10.31
C PHE A 461 -17.23 -35.93 -9.01
N ILE A 462 -15.97 -35.66 -8.67
CA ILE A 462 -15.56 -34.71 -7.61
C ILE A 462 -14.61 -33.65 -8.21
N VAL A 463 -14.47 -32.50 -7.55
CA VAL A 463 -13.46 -31.50 -7.91
C VAL A 463 -12.06 -32.12 -7.82
N GLY A 464 -11.19 -31.77 -8.76
CA GLY A 464 -9.86 -32.36 -8.91
C GLY A 464 -9.83 -33.70 -9.65
N GLN A 465 -10.97 -34.35 -9.94
CA GLN A 465 -11.00 -35.65 -10.64
C GLN A 465 -10.60 -35.53 -12.12
N ARG A 466 -9.82 -36.51 -12.61
CA ARG A 466 -9.54 -36.70 -14.04
C ARG A 466 -10.74 -37.28 -14.77
N VAL A 467 -11.04 -36.72 -15.93
CA VAL A 467 -12.17 -37.13 -16.78
C VAL A 467 -11.77 -37.20 -18.26
N LYS A 468 -12.56 -37.95 -19.04
CA LYS A 468 -12.41 -38.12 -20.49
C LYS A 468 -13.74 -37.88 -21.20
N THR A 469 -13.72 -37.22 -22.35
CA THR A 469 -14.93 -37.02 -23.18
C THR A 469 -15.32 -38.29 -23.94
N THR A 470 -16.62 -38.56 -24.07
CA THR A 470 -17.17 -39.70 -24.84
C THR A 470 -17.71 -39.30 -26.22
N ALA A 471 -17.75 -38.00 -26.53
CA ALA A 471 -18.19 -37.43 -27.81
C ALA A 471 -17.42 -36.13 -28.11
N ASN A 472 -17.62 -35.57 -29.31
CA ASN A 472 -17.13 -34.22 -29.63
C ASN A 472 -17.96 -33.19 -28.84
N LEU A 473 -17.44 -32.72 -27.72
CA LEU A 473 -18.16 -32.04 -26.64
C LEU A 473 -17.91 -30.54 -26.62
N ASN A 474 -18.98 -29.75 -26.63
CA ASN A 474 -18.89 -28.30 -26.57
C ASN A 474 -18.43 -27.81 -25.18
N VAL A 475 -17.67 -26.72 -25.17
CA VAL A 475 -17.17 -26.05 -23.96
C VAL A 475 -17.67 -24.60 -23.97
N ARG A 476 -18.24 -24.12 -22.85
CA ARG A 476 -18.94 -22.82 -22.77
C ARG A 476 -18.44 -21.96 -21.62
N THR A 477 -18.61 -20.63 -21.73
CA THR A 477 -18.27 -19.66 -20.66
C THR A 477 -19.06 -19.85 -19.36
N SER A 478 -20.26 -20.42 -19.44
CA SER A 478 -21.17 -20.61 -18.31
C SER A 478 -21.93 -21.93 -18.44
N ALA A 479 -22.37 -22.47 -17.29
CA ALA A 479 -23.21 -23.66 -17.18
C ALA A 479 -24.63 -23.40 -17.70
N ARG A 480 -24.80 -23.22 -19.01
CA ARG A 480 -26.08 -23.04 -19.70
C ARG A 480 -25.91 -23.19 -21.21
N ILE A 481 -26.96 -23.63 -21.92
CA ILE A 481 -26.88 -23.83 -23.39
C ILE A 481 -26.68 -22.52 -24.17
N SER A 482 -27.11 -21.39 -23.61
CA SER A 482 -26.89 -20.03 -24.14
C SER A 482 -25.53 -19.43 -23.78
N GLY A 483 -24.70 -20.13 -23.00
CA GLY A 483 -23.34 -19.67 -22.70
C GLY A 483 -22.47 -19.65 -23.96
N ARG A 484 -21.72 -18.56 -24.19
CA ARG A 484 -20.84 -18.39 -25.36
C ARG A 484 -19.95 -19.62 -25.52
N LEU A 485 -19.93 -20.18 -26.73
CA LEU A 485 -19.08 -21.32 -27.07
C LEU A 485 -17.62 -20.86 -27.04
N LEU A 486 -16.78 -21.52 -26.24
CA LEU A 486 -15.34 -21.30 -26.16
C LEU A 486 -14.57 -22.25 -27.08
N GLY A 487 -15.15 -23.40 -27.40
CA GLY A 487 -14.60 -24.35 -28.34
C GLY A 487 -15.31 -25.70 -28.26
N ARG A 488 -14.71 -26.71 -28.89
CA ARG A 488 -15.22 -28.08 -28.89
C ARG A 488 -14.07 -29.07 -28.71
N GLN A 489 -14.14 -29.83 -27.62
CA GLN A 489 -13.21 -30.92 -27.34
C GLN A 489 -13.56 -32.14 -28.20
N LYS A 490 -12.56 -32.85 -28.72
CA LYS A 490 -12.78 -34.08 -29.52
C LYS A 490 -13.19 -35.23 -28.59
N ARG A 491 -13.82 -36.28 -29.12
CA ARG A 491 -14.01 -37.56 -28.41
C ARG A 491 -12.65 -38.05 -27.91
N GLY A 492 -12.55 -38.29 -26.61
CA GLY A 492 -11.35 -38.79 -25.95
C GLY A 492 -10.42 -37.74 -25.36
N SER A 493 -10.68 -36.44 -25.52
CA SER A 493 -9.98 -35.38 -24.79
C SER A 493 -9.99 -35.64 -23.28
N LEU A 494 -8.86 -35.41 -22.64
CA LEU A 494 -8.67 -35.52 -21.19
C LEU A 494 -8.76 -34.15 -20.51
N GLY A 495 -9.21 -34.13 -19.26
CA GLY A 495 -9.22 -32.93 -18.44
C GLY A 495 -9.34 -33.24 -16.94
N ARG A 496 -9.45 -32.19 -16.14
CA ARG A 496 -9.65 -32.21 -14.69
C ARG A 496 -10.84 -31.34 -14.31
N ILE A 497 -11.70 -31.85 -13.43
CA ILE A 497 -12.82 -31.07 -12.87
C ILE A 497 -12.26 -29.91 -12.03
N VAL A 498 -12.70 -28.69 -12.32
CA VAL A 498 -12.36 -27.47 -11.59
C VAL A 498 -13.51 -27.04 -10.67
N SER A 499 -14.76 -27.09 -11.13
CA SER A 499 -15.94 -26.81 -10.30
C SER A 499 -17.23 -27.44 -10.88
N GLY A 500 -18.25 -27.54 -10.04
CA GLY A 500 -19.54 -28.18 -10.36
C GLY A 500 -19.97 -29.18 -9.27
N PRO A 501 -21.11 -29.88 -9.44
CA PRO A 501 -22.01 -29.80 -10.60
C PRO A 501 -22.94 -28.58 -10.53
N ILE A 502 -23.26 -27.99 -11.69
CA ILE A 502 -24.33 -26.98 -11.83
C ILE A 502 -25.43 -27.56 -12.73
N LYS A 503 -26.70 -27.53 -12.31
CA LYS A 503 -27.83 -27.93 -13.17
C LYS A 503 -28.46 -26.71 -13.84
N ALA A 504 -28.57 -26.75 -15.18
CA ALA A 504 -29.18 -25.70 -15.98
C ALA A 504 -29.63 -26.22 -17.35
N ASN A 505 -30.78 -25.73 -17.82
CA ASN A 505 -31.39 -26.09 -19.11
C ASN A 505 -31.54 -27.61 -19.34
N GLY A 506 -31.88 -28.37 -18.29
CA GLY A 506 -32.01 -29.84 -18.37
C GLY A 506 -30.70 -30.63 -18.27
N TYR A 507 -29.54 -29.97 -18.24
CA TYR A 507 -28.22 -30.62 -18.19
C TYR A 507 -27.51 -30.38 -16.86
N THR A 508 -26.69 -31.35 -16.45
CA THR A 508 -25.67 -31.15 -15.42
C THR A 508 -24.36 -30.72 -16.10
N TRP A 509 -23.74 -29.65 -15.60
CA TRP A 509 -22.54 -29.02 -16.14
C TRP A 509 -21.39 -29.08 -15.13
N TRP A 510 -20.18 -29.27 -15.64
CA TRP A 510 -18.93 -29.19 -14.89
C TRP A 510 -17.97 -28.23 -15.58
N LYS A 511 -17.29 -27.37 -14.81
CA LYS A 511 -16.15 -26.58 -15.30
C LYS A 511 -14.93 -27.49 -15.34
N ILE A 512 -14.28 -27.58 -16.48
CA ILE A 512 -13.16 -28.48 -16.74
C ILE A 512 -12.00 -27.68 -17.31
N ASN A 513 -10.81 -27.95 -16.77
CA ASN A 513 -9.54 -27.64 -17.40
C ASN A 513 -9.16 -28.86 -18.25
N TYR A 514 -9.09 -28.72 -19.56
CA TYR A 514 -8.73 -29.79 -20.49
C TYR A 514 -7.24 -29.71 -20.82
N ASP A 515 -6.58 -30.86 -20.94
CA ASP A 515 -5.12 -30.94 -21.11
C ASP A 515 -4.64 -30.20 -22.37
N ASN A 516 -5.52 -30.02 -23.36
CA ASN A 516 -5.30 -29.26 -24.59
C ASN A 516 -6.62 -28.63 -25.06
N GLY A 517 -6.57 -27.43 -25.63
CA GLY A 517 -7.72 -26.77 -26.26
C GLY A 517 -8.51 -25.84 -25.34
N ALA A 518 -9.83 -25.77 -25.51
CA ALA A 518 -10.69 -24.84 -24.79
C ALA A 518 -11.15 -25.37 -23.43
N ASP A 519 -11.04 -24.53 -22.40
CA ASP A 519 -11.48 -24.73 -21.02
C ASP A 519 -12.87 -24.13 -20.75
N GLY A 520 -13.56 -24.64 -19.73
CA GLY A 520 -14.86 -24.11 -19.30
C GLY A 520 -15.92 -25.18 -19.05
N TYR A 521 -17.19 -24.84 -19.21
CA TYR A 521 -18.32 -25.69 -18.85
C TYR A 521 -18.69 -26.68 -19.95
N SER A 522 -18.74 -27.97 -19.60
CA SER A 522 -19.20 -29.06 -20.46
C SER A 522 -20.27 -29.92 -19.77
N VAL A 523 -21.11 -30.58 -20.59
CA VAL A 523 -22.24 -31.40 -20.13
C VAL A 523 -21.79 -32.79 -19.67
N GLU A 524 -22.25 -33.19 -18.48
CA GLU A 524 -21.87 -34.43 -17.78
C GLU A 524 -22.14 -35.71 -18.57
N ASN A 525 -23.21 -35.74 -19.36
CA ASN A 525 -23.64 -36.91 -20.14
C ASN A 525 -22.52 -37.42 -21.06
N PHE A 526 -21.64 -36.52 -21.52
CA PHE A 526 -20.57 -36.81 -22.48
C PHE A 526 -19.18 -36.95 -21.82
N LEU A 527 -19.15 -37.24 -20.53
CA LEU A 527 -17.92 -37.42 -19.72
C LEU A 527 -17.92 -38.78 -19.00
N VAL A 528 -16.73 -39.34 -18.78
CA VAL A 528 -16.47 -40.49 -17.90
C VAL A 528 -15.23 -40.24 -17.04
N LYS A 529 -15.07 -40.99 -15.95
CA LYS A 529 -13.83 -41.00 -15.15
C LYS A 529 -12.68 -41.56 -16.02
N LYS A 530 -11.45 -41.11 -15.77
CA LYS A 530 -10.24 -41.62 -16.43
C LYS A 530 -9.29 -42.23 -15.42
#